data_AF-A0AA87ING3-F1
#
_entry.id   AF-A0AA87ING3-F1
#
_cell.length_a   1.000
_cell.length_b   1.000
_cell.length_c   1.000
_cell.angle_alpha   90.00
_cell.angle_beta   90.00
_cell.angle_gamma   90.00
#
_symmetry.space_group_name_H-M   'P 1'
#
loop_
_entity.id
_entity.type
_entity.pdbx_description
1 polymer ?
#
loop_
_entity_poly.entity_id
_entity_poly.type
_entity_poly.pdbx_seq_one_letter_code
_entity_poly.pdbx_strand_id
1 'polypeptide(L)'
;MHNETTRKSRQPILFFGALIFFAAAAFSSLYEGSQLDYMSWEWPYSAVFTNWLNGGVASADDILTIDYLVYAAKFEPLFPTIMFFTALVLFLQVSFWIFKGKASALSVFHIVCAGVFFVLGGALMASPTAGLALFSRIFFITGLIMLISGVTSLVKARKLTT
;
A
#
# COMPACT_ATOMS: atom_id res chain seq x y z
N MET A 1 11.51 31.03 -10.68
CA MET A 1 12.76 30.43 -10.17
C MET A 1 12.69 30.03 -8.69
N HIS A 2 12.43 30.92 -7.72
CA HIS A 2 12.42 30.58 -6.28
C HIS A 2 11.49 29.39 -5.90
N ASN A 3 10.28 29.30 -6.46
CA ASN A 3 9.33 28.21 -6.18
C ASN A 3 9.71 26.86 -6.80
N GLU A 4 10.56 26.85 -7.83
CA GLU A 4 10.93 25.64 -8.54
C GLU A 4 12.10 24.94 -7.83
N THR A 5 13.06 25.73 -7.32
CA THR A 5 14.17 25.26 -6.50
C THR A 5 13.68 24.68 -5.17
N THR A 6 12.70 25.30 -4.52
CA THR A 6 12.10 24.82 -3.26
C THR A 6 11.24 23.57 -3.45
N ARG A 7 10.54 23.43 -4.59
CA ARG A 7 9.82 22.19 -4.93
C ARG A 7 10.79 21.03 -5.16
N LYS A 8 11.91 21.29 -5.83
CA LYS A 8 12.93 20.27 -6.14
C LYS A 8 13.67 19.78 -4.90
N SER A 9 13.91 20.61 -3.89
CA SER A 9 14.55 20.21 -2.63
C SER A 9 13.62 19.42 -1.69
N ARG A 10 12.30 19.63 -1.76
CA ARG A 10 11.31 18.91 -0.94
C ARG A 10 11.08 17.46 -1.37
N GLN A 11 11.18 17.16 -2.66
CA GLN A 11 10.97 15.81 -3.19
C GLN A 11 11.90 14.74 -2.56
N PRO A 12 13.23 14.94 -2.50
CA PRO A 12 14.10 13.97 -1.84
C PRO A 12 13.84 13.88 -0.33
N ILE A 13 13.55 14.99 0.35
CA ILE A 13 13.24 14.99 1.78
C ILE A 13 12.00 14.13 2.07
N LEU A 14 10.93 14.32 1.29
CA LEU A 14 9.71 13.51 1.40
C LEU A 14 9.97 12.03 1.09
N PHE A 15 10.77 11.74 0.06
CA PHE A 15 11.11 10.37 -0.32
C PHE A 15 11.90 9.65 0.79
N PHE A 16 13.01 10.24 1.26
CA PHE A 16 13.82 9.63 2.32
C PHE A 16 13.10 9.57 3.66
N GLY A 17 12.30 10.60 3.98
CA GLY A 17 11.42 10.57 5.14
C GLY A 17 10.45 9.40 5.08
N ALA A 18 9.70 9.26 3.97
CA ALA A 18 8.79 8.16 3.76
C ALA A 18 9.50 6.79 3.81
N LEU A 19 10.72 6.69 3.27
CA LEU A 19 11.51 5.46 3.30
C LEU A 19 11.89 5.03 4.72
N ILE A 20 12.30 5.99 5.57
CA ILE A 20 12.61 5.71 6.98
C ILE A 20 11.36 5.24 7.73
N PHE A 21 10.23 5.97 7.58
CA PHE A 21 8.99 5.57 8.23
C PHE A 21 8.45 4.24 7.71
N PHE A 22 8.61 3.96 6.41
CA PHE A 22 8.26 2.66 5.82
C PHE A 22 9.08 1.54 6.44
N ALA A 23 10.40 1.69 6.53
CA ALA A 23 11.29 0.67 7.10
C ALA A 23 10.99 0.43 8.59
N ALA A 24 10.80 1.50 9.37
CA ALA A 24 10.45 1.39 10.78
C ALA A 24 9.08 0.70 10.97
N ALA A 25 8.07 1.12 10.21
CA ALA A 25 6.74 0.51 10.29
C ALA A 25 6.73 -0.94 9.80
N ALA A 26 7.51 -1.29 8.78
CA ALA A 26 7.66 -2.66 8.31
C ALA A 26 8.29 -3.54 9.38
N PHE A 27 9.38 -3.07 10.02
CA PHE A 27 10.01 -3.79 11.12
C PHE A 27 9.03 -4.01 12.28
N SER A 28 8.32 -2.96 12.72
CA SER A 28 7.32 -3.09 13.78
C SER A 28 6.15 -4.01 13.39
N SER A 29 5.69 -3.95 12.14
CA SER A 29 4.62 -4.84 11.65
C SER A 29 5.05 -6.31 11.63
N LEU A 30 6.31 -6.59 11.26
CA LEU A 30 6.85 -7.95 11.31
C LEU A 30 6.99 -8.44 12.75
N TYR A 31 7.44 -7.57 13.66
CA TYR A 31 7.55 -7.89 15.08
C TYR A 31 6.17 -8.22 15.69
N GLU A 32 5.17 -7.36 15.51
CA GLU A 32 3.82 -7.63 16.00
C GLU A 32 3.19 -8.84 15.30
N GLY A 33 3.45 -8.99 14.01
CA GLY A 33 2.99 -10.10 13.18
C GLY A 33 3.52 -11.46 13.60
N SER A 34 4.73 -11.52 14.19
CA SER A 34 5.36 -12.77 14.65
C SER A 34 4.58 -13.50 15.74
N GLN A 35 3.60 -12.84 16.37
CA GLN A 35 2.66 -13.51 17.27
C GLN A 35 1.91 -14.68 16.61
N LEU A 36 1.82 -14.69 15.26
CA LEU A 36 1.25 -15.79 14.49
C LEU A 36 1.87 -17.15 14.83
N ASP A 37 3.14 -17.21 15.21
CA ASP A 37 3.84 -18.45 15.59
C ASP A 37 3.16 -19.16 16.77
N TYR A 38 2.56 -18.38 17.67
CA TYR A 38 1.93 -18.87 18.89
C TYR A 38 0.41 -19.08 18.75
N MET A 39 -0.18 -18.70 17.60
CA MET A 39 -1.62 -18.72 17.35
C MET A 39 -1.97 -19.75 16.28
N SER A 40 -1.76 -21.03 16.58
CA SER A 40 -1.91 -22.11 15.59
C SER A 40 -3.30 -22.23 14.96
N TRP A 41 -4.35 -21.83 15.67
CA TRP A 41 -5.71 -21.77 15.16
C TRP A 41 -5.92 -20.69 14.07
N GLU A 42 -5.04 -19.69 13.99
CA GLU A 42 -5.06 -18.65 12.95
C GLU A 42 -4.26 -19.04 11.70
N TRP A 43 -3.44 -20.10 11.73
CA TRP A 43 -2.62 -20.49 10.58
C TRP A 43 -3.41 -20.71 9.28
N PRO A 44 -4.60 -21.35 9.27
CA PRO A 44 -5.39 -21.50 8.04
C PRO A 44 -5.83 -20.17 7.41
N TYR A 45 -5.86 -19.08 8.18
CA TYR A 45 -6.42 -17.79 7.78
C TYR A 45 -5.39 -16.66 7.65
N SER A 46 -4.26 -16.78 8.34
CA SER A 46 -3.22 -15.75 8.42
C SER A 46 -1.91 -16.17 7.76
N ALA A 47 -1.60 -17.48 7.71
CA ALA A 47 -0.45 -18.01 6.99
C ALA A 47 -0.73 -18.19 5.48
N VAL A 48 -1.28 -17.14 4.85
CA VAL A 48 -1.82 -17.17 3.48
C VAL A 48 -0.76 -17.62 2.47
N PHE A 49 0.41 -17.00 2.49
CA PHE A 49 1.50 -17.30 1.55
C PHE A 49 2.11 -18.67 1.84
N THR A 50 2.28 -19.04 3.11
CA THR A 50 2.74 -20.39 3.49
C THR A 50 1.77 -21.46 3.00
N ASN A 51 0.46 -21.28 3.20
CA ASN A 51 -0.54 -22.23 2.72
C ASN A 51 -0.54 -22.34 1.19
N TRP A 52 -0.31 -21.25 0.46
CA TRP A 52 -0.26 -21.26 -1.01
C TRP A 52 1.04 -21.87 -1.56
N LEU A 53 2.18 -21.60 -0.93
CA LEU A 53 3.51 -21.96 -1.45
C LEU A 53 4.02 -23.30 -0.90
N ASN A 54 3.75 -23.58 0.38
CA ASN A 54 4.24 -24.75 1.10
C ASN A 54 3.15 -25.81 1.33
N GLY A 55 1.89 -25.52 0.98
CA GLY A 55 0.78 -26.47 1.07
C GLY A 55 0.20 -26.67 2.47
N GLY A 56 0.56 -25.82 3.43
CA GLY A 56 0.07 -25.87 4.81
C GLY A 56 1.13 -25.45 5.82
N VAL A 57 0.73 -25.33 7.09
CA VAL A 57 1.63 -25.08 8.23
C VAL A 57 1.60 -26.31 9.14
N ALA A 58 2.72 -27.01 9.30
CA ALA A 58 2.84 -28.13 10.24
C ALA A 58 3.45 -27.67 11.57
N SER A 59 4.31 -26.67 11.52
CA SER A 59 5.00 -26.05 12.65
C SER A 59 5.18 -24.55 12.43
N ALA A 60 5.44 -23.79 13.50
CA ALA A 60 5.68 -22.35 13.40
C ALA A 60 6.88 -22.01 12.49
N ASP A 61 7.91 -22.87 12.47
CA ASP A 61 9.11 -22.69 11.63
C ASP A 61 8.80 -22.74 10.12
N ASP A 62 7.64 -23.29 9.72
CA ASP A 62 7.21 -23.32 8.32
C ASP A 62 6.65 -21.96 7.85
N ILE A 63 6.30 -21.06 8.78
CA ILE A 63 5.59 -19.82 8.49
C ILE A 63 6.54 -18.82 7.84
N LEU A 64 6.19 -18.41 6.62
CA LEU A 64 6.93 -17.38 5.90
C LEU A 64 6.75 -16.03 6.59
N THR A 65 7.84 -15.27 6.71
CA THR A 65 7.87 -13.94 7.33
C THR A 65 6.85 -12.96 6.73
N ILE A 66 6.46 -13.13 5.46
CA ILE A 66 5.44 -12.30 4.82
C ILE A 66 4.05 -12.49 5.44
N ASP A 67 3.75 -13.67 5.97
CA ASP A 67 2.48 -13.96 6.64
C ASP A 67 2.33 -13.20 7.96
N TYR A 68 3.43 -12.82 8.60
CA TYR A 68 3.40 -11.91 9.75
C TYR A 68 2.77 -10.57 9.40
N LEU A 69 2.98 -10.05 8.19
CA LEU A 69 2.30 -8.82 7.76
C LEU A 69 0.80 -9.01 7.57
N VAL A 70 0.36 -10.21 7.16
CA VAL A 70 -1.07 -10.54 7.03
C VAL A 70 -1.73 -10.59 8.41
N TYR A 71 -1.08 -11.27 9.37
CA TYR A 71 -1.55 -11.33 10.75
C TYR A 71 -1.60 -9.93 11.39
N ALA A 72 -0.54 -9.15 11.27
CA ALA A 72 -0.50 -7.78 11.79
C ALA A 72 -1.60 -6.92 11.16
N ALA A 73 -1.81 -6.98 9.84
CA ALA A 73 -2.88 -6.22 9.18
C ALA A 73 -4.29 -6.60 9.66
N LYS A 74 -4.50 -7.84 10.13
CA LYS A 74 -5.77 -8.32 10.70
C LYS A 74 -5.99 -7.86 12.13
N PHE A 75 -4.98 -7.98 12.99
CA PHE A 75 -5.13 -7.89 14.44
C PHE A 75 -4.41 -6.71 15.09
N GLU A 76 -3.30 -6.23 14.51
CA GLU A 76 -2.49 -5.10 15.00
C GLU A 76 -2.23 -4.07 13.87
N PRO A 77 -3.29 -3.40 13.35
CA PRO A 77 -3.21 -2.71 12.06
C PRO A 77 -2.48 -1.36 12.09
N LEU A 78 -2.00 -0.89 13.25
CA LEU A 78 -1.38 0.43 13.38
C LEU A 78 -0.15 0.58 12.49
N PHE A 79 0.86 -0.29 12.67
CA PHE A 79 2.08 -0.23 11.87
C PHE A 79 1.85 -0.64 10.41
N PRO A 80 1.01 -1.66 10.08
CA PRO A 80 0.62 -1.93 8.71
C PRO A 80 -0.02 -0.71 8.01
N THR A 81 -0.81 0.09 8.73
CA THR A 81 -1.42 1.31 8.19
C THR A 81 -0.37 2.38 7.89
N ILE A 82 0.58 2.61 8.81
CA ILE A 82 1.69 3.55 8.59
C ILE A 82 2.56 3.08 7.41
N MET A 83 2.86 1.78 7.36
CA MET A 83 3.59 1.14 6.27
C MET A 83 2.87 1.34 4.93
N PHE A 84 1.54 1.18 4.89
CA PHE A 84 0.75 1.43 3.68
C PHE A 84 0.87 2.87 3.18
N PHE A 85 0.65 3.87 4.04
CA PHE A 85 0.68 5.27 3.59
C PHE A 85 2.08 5.73 3.17
N THR A 86 3.11 5.25 3.86
CA THR A 86 4.50 5.56 3.50
C THR A 86 4.91 4.86 2.20
N ALA A 87 4.51 3.60 1.99
CA ALA A 87 4.66 2.90 0.72
C ALA A 87 3.92 3.61 -0.41
N LEU A 88 2.70 4.11 -0.17
CA LEU A 88 1.93 4.86 -1.15
C LEU A 88 2.64 6.15 -1.55
N VAL A 89 3.21 6.90 -0.61
CA VAL A 89 4.01 8.10 -0.91
C VAL A 89 5.22 7.75 -1.79
N LEU A 90 5.97 6.70 -1.44
CA LEU A 90 7.11 6.23 -2.23
C LEU A 90 6.68 5.82 -3.64
N PHE A 91 5.60 5.05 -3.75
CA PHE A 91 5.04 4.57 -5.01
C PHE A 91 4.62 5.72 -5.92
N LEU A 92 3.88 6.71 -5.39
CA LEU A 92 3.46 7.89 -6.15
C LEU A 92 4.64 8.78 -6.56
N GLN A 93 5.68 8.86 -5.72
CA GLN A 93 6.89 9.63 -6.05
C GLN A 93 7.68 8.96 -7.18
N VAL A 94 7.83 7.63 -7.12
CA VAL A 94 8.49 6.84 -8.18
C VAL A 94 7.70 6.90 -9.49
N SER A 95 6.38 6.76 -9.45
CA SER A 95 5.54 6.86 -10.65
C SER A 95 5.67 8.25 -11.29
N PHE A 96 5.67 9.31 -10.50
CA PHE A 96 5.90 10.67 -11.00
C PHE A 96 7.25 10.81 -11.71
N TRP A 97 8.32 10.21 -11.18
CA TRP A 97 9.63 10.24 -11.83
C TRP A 97 9.67 9.44 -13.13
N ILE A 98 9.08 8.24 -13.16
CA ILE A 98 9.02 7.38 -14.36
C ILE A 98 8.25 8.07 -15.49
N PHE A 99 7.11 8.71 -15.18
CA PHE A 99 6.25 9.36 -16.17
C PHE A 99 6.52 10.87 -16.32
N LYS A 100 7.69 11.35 -15.88
CA LYS A 100 8.05 12.77 -15.98
C LYS A 100 7.97 13.24 -17.43
N GLY A 101 7.24 14.34 -17.66
CA GLY A 101 7.00 14.88 -19.00
C GLY A 101 5.88 14.19 -19.79
N LYS A 102 5.31 13.08 -19.30
CA LYS A 102 4.23 12.33 -19.94
C LYS A 102 2.94 12.42 -19.09
N ALA A 103 2.38 13.63 -19.00
CA ALA A 103 1.25 13.92 -18.10
C ALA A 103 0.01 13.02 -18.33
N SER A 104 -0.33 12.75 -19.59
CA SER A 104 -1.45 11.85 -19.94
C SER A 104 -1.18 10.41 -19.48
N ALA A 105 0.05 9.92 -19.62
CA ALA A 105 0.42 8.56 -19.20
C ALA A 105 0.39 8.42 -17.67
N LEU A 106 0.92 9.38 -16.92
CA LEU A 106 0.81 9.41 -15.46
C LEU A 106 -0.65 9.43 -14.99
N SER A 107 -1.50 10.18 -15.70
CA SER A 107 -2.94 10.27 -15.37
C SER A 107 -3.65 8.93 -15.57
N VAL A 108 -3.37 8.24 -16.69
CA VAL A 108 -3.89 6.89 -16.96
C VAL A 108 -3.38 5.90 -15.91
N PHE A 109 -2.10 5.98 -15.53
CA PHE A 109 -1.52 5.16 -14.47
C PHE A 109 -2.28 5.31 -13.15
N HIS A 110 -2.57 6.53 -12.71
CA HIS A 110 -3.36 6.75 -11.49
C HIS A 110 -4.79 6.16 -11.58
N ILE A 111 -5.44 6.25 -12.74
CA ILE A 111 -6.78 5.66 -12.95
C ILE A 111 -6.71 4.13 -12.85
N VAL A 112 -5.69 3.50 -13.42
CA VAL A 112 -5.47 2.05 -13.32
C VAL A 112 -5.24 1.64 -11.87
N CYS A 113 -4.37 2.36 -11.14
CA CYS A 113 -4.15 2.11 -9.72
C CYS A 113 -5.42 2.28 -8.88
N ALA A 114 -6.28 3.25 -9.20
CA ALA A 114 -7.57 3.40 -8.55
C ALA A 114 -8.46 2.15 -8.72
N GLY A 115 -8.50 1.59 -9.93
CA GLY A 115 -9.18 0.32 -10.20
C GLY A 115 -8.65 -0.83 -9.34
N VAL A 116 -7.32 -0.96 -9.22
CA VAL A 116 -6.69 -1.97 -8.34
C VAL A 116 -7.11 -1.78 -6.88
N PHE A 117 -7.08 -0.53 -6.37
CA PHE A 117 -7.49 -0.25 -5.00
C PHE A 117 -8.98 -0.55 -4.75
N PHE A 118 -9.88 -0.31 -5.72
CA PHE A 118 -11.28 -0.71 -5.59
C PHE A 118 -11.46 -2.23 -5.56
N VAL A 119 -10.70 -2.97 -6.37
CA VAL A 119 -10.72 -4.44 -6.35
C VAL A 119 -10.24 -4.97 -4.98
N LEU A 120 -9.12 -4.45 -4.47
CA LEU A 120 -8.60 -4.83 -3.16
C LEU A 120 -9.56 -4.44 -2.03
N GLY A 121 -10.15 -3.24 -2.09
CA GLY A 121 -11.13 -2.77 -1.12
C GLY A 121 -12.37 -3.68 -1.09
N GLY A 122 -12.89 -4.05 -2.26
CA GLY A 122 -14.01 -4.98 -2.39
C GLY A 122 -13.70 -6.38 -1.88
N ALA A 123 -12.51 -6.90 -2.17
CA ALA A 123 -12.07 -8.22 -1.70
C ALA A 123 -12.01 -8.32 -0.16
N LEU A 124 -11.66 -7.21 0.51
CA LEU A 124 -11.56 -7.15 1.97
C LEU A 124 -12.87 -6.72 2.68
N MET A 125 -13.89 -6.31 1.94
CA MET A 125 -15.09 -5.67 2.50
C MET A 125 -15.91 -6.58 3.42
N ALA A 126 -15.90 -7.89 3.15
CA ALA A 126 -16.62 -8.89 3.94
C ALA A 126 -15.76 -9.49 5.08
N SER A 127 -14.57 -8.95 5.34
CA SER A 127 -13.68 -9.52 6.35
C SER A 127 -14.25 -9.40 7.76
N PRO A 128 -14.18 -10.47 8.58
CA PRO A 128 -14.65 -10.45 9.97
C PRO A 128 -13.69 -9.70 10.92
N THR A 129 -12.46 -9.41 10.49
CA THR A 129 -11.45 -8.74 11.33
C THR A 129 -11.51 -7.23 11.20
N ALA A 130 -11.40 -6.53 12.33
CA ALA A 130 -11.42 -5.07 12.36
C ALA A 130 -10.28 -4.45 11.51
N GLY A 131 -9.09 -5.05 11.51
CA GLY A 131 -7.95 -4.56 10.73
C GLY A 131 -8.19 -4.63 9.22
N LEU A 132 -8.66 -5.76 8.69
CA LEU A 132 -8.96 -5.83 7.24
C LEU A 132 -10.19 -5.02 6.84
N ALA A 133 -11.17 -4.86 7.72
CA ALA A 133 -12.27 -3.92 7.49
C ALA A 133 -11.77 -2.46 7.40
N LEU A 134 -10.77 -2.08 8.22
CA LEU A 134 -10.08 -0.80 8.10
C LEU A 134 -9.34 -0.69 6.75
N PHE A 135 -8.56 -1.71 6.35
CA PHE A 135 -7.86 -1.71 5.07
C PHE A 135 -8.80 -1.63 3.87
N SER A 136 -9.97 -2.29 3.91
CA SER A 136 -11.01 -2.16 2.89
C SER A 136 -11.40 -0.69 2.68
N ARG A 137 -11.69 0.04 3.76
CA ARG A 137 -12.04 1.47 3.73
C ARG A 137 -10.88 2.34 3.22
N ILE A 138 -9.66 2.08 3.70
CA ILE A 138 -8.45 2.80 3.27
C ILE A 138 -8.26 2.64 1.75
N PHE A 139 -8.43 1.43 1.22
CA PHE A 139 -8.31 1.18 -0.21
C PHE A 139 -9.41 1.87 -1.02
N PHE A 140 -10.67 1.83 -0.58
CA PHE A 140 -11.74 2.59 -1.26
C PHE A 140 -11.46 4.09 -1.29
N ILE A 141 -11.06 4.68 -0.16
CA ILE A 141 -10.76 6.11 -0.07
C ILE A 141 -9.56 6.47 -0.96
N THR A 142 -8.48 5.68 -0.90
CA THR A 142 -7.28 5.89 -1.71
C THR A 142 -7.61 5.77 -3.20
N GLY A 143 -8.37 4.75 -3.58
CA GLY A 143 -8.84 4.56 -4.96
C GLY A 143 -9.65 5.74 -5.46
N LEU A 144 -10.56 6.29 -4.65
CA LEU A 144 -11.35 7.47 -5.01
C LEU A 144 -10.46 8.71 -5.23
N ILE A 145 -9.51 8.96 -4.32
CA ILE A 145 -8.57 10.09 -4.45
C ILE A 145 -7.73 9.95 -5.74
N MET A 146 -7.23 8.75 -6.02
CA MET A 146 -6.43 8.49 -7.22
C MET A 146 -7.25 8.62 -8.51
N LEU A 147 -8.50 8.17 -8.50
CA LEU A 147 -9.40 8.31 -9.65
C LEU A 147 -9.66 9.79 -9.96
N ILE A 148 -10.03 10.57 -8.94
CA ILE A 148 -10.31 12.01 -9.11
C ILE A 148 -9.05 12.73 -9.61
N SER A 149 -7.90 12.46 -9.00
CA SER A 149 -6.61 13.05 -9.41
C SER A 149 -6.25 12.69 -10.86
N GLY A 150 -6.42 11.42 -11.24
CA GLY A 150 -6.13 10.93 -12.59
C GLY A 150 -7.05 11.53 -13.64
N VAL A 151 -8.37 11.52 -13.42
CA VAL A 151 -9.36 12.07 -14.36
C VAL A 151 -9.16 13.58 -14.56
N THR A 152 -9.01 14.34 -13.47
CA THR A 152 -8.79 15.80 -13.56
C THR A 152 -7.51 16.14 -14.30
N SER A 153 -6.42 15.41 -14.03
CA SER A 153 -5.13 15.59 -14.71
C SER A 153 -5.19 15.22 -16.19
N LEU A 154 -5.93 14.15 -16.55
CA LEU A 154 -6.10 13.71 -17.94
C LEU A 154 -6.90 14.73 -18.76
N VAL A 155 -8.00 15.24 -18.21
CA VAL A 155 -8.81 16.29 -18.85
C VAL A 155 -7.96 17.53 -19.11
N LYS A 156 -7.16 17.95 -18.12
CA LYS A 156 -6.26 19.10 -18.27
C LYS A 156 -5.19 18.85 -19.34
N ALA A 157 -4.58 17.66 -19.35
CA ALA A 157 -3.56 17.31 -20.33
C ALA A 157 -4.10 17.32 -21.77
N ARG A 158 -5.33 16.81 -21.99
CA ARG A 158 -5.96 16.81 -23.32
C ARG A 158 -6.33 18.22 -23.80
N LYS A 159 -6.80 19.10 -22.92
CA LYS A 159 -7.10 20.50 -23.27
C LYS A 159 -5.87 21.29 -23.72
N LEU A 160 -4.66 20.91 -23.29
CA LEU A 160 -3.42 21.57 -23.69
C LEU A 160 -2.87 21.08 -25.04
N THR A 161 -3.39 19.97 -25.56
CA THR A 161 -2.99 19.38 -26.85
C THR A 161 -3.95 19.69 -28.00
N THR A 162 -5.10 20.31 -27.70
CA THR A 162 -6.08 20.85 -28.67
C THR A 162 -5.93 22.36 -28.74
#